data_AF-A0AAN8FWF1-F1
#
_entry.id   AF-A0AAN8FWF1-F1
#
_cell.length_a   1.000
_cell.length_b   1.000
_cell.length_c   1.000
_cell.angle_alpha   90.00
_cell.angle_beta   90.00
_cell.angle_gamma   90.00
#
_symmetry.space_group_name_H-M   'P 1'
#
loop_
_entity.id
_entity.type
_entity.pdbx_description
1 polymer ?
#
loop_
_entity_poly.entity_id
_entity_poly.type
_entity_poly.pdbx_seq_one_letter_code
_entity_poly.pdbx_strand_id
1 'polypeptide(L)'
;MGDADQEKVISTLKAYLKLCAKPNHRPLILKDQTILHVLKSFLEDDRVVVMTYLVKILLYLSENAEDALVLSNVEGLEGNLSAAAEKSFPPNIVYNILIIVSRLKSAQDKVLRNKRIPDDPPPAPSGDSCVGGGGTIPRKFVSRKSKQLIYEFDELWEELKNEIERRVLAKKGVISIYFSTPTNRATIRTVLTVDAKVSQYLFVRCKDVAV
;
A
#
# COMPACT_ATOMS: atom_id res chain seq x y z
N MET A 1 12.57 16.89 29.55
CA MET A 1 11.31 17.37 28.94
C MET A 1 10.22 17.11 29.98
N GLY A 2 9.59 18.15 30.52
CA GLY A 2 8.60 17.97 31.59
C GLY A 2 7.29 17.37 31.05
N ASP A 3 6.47 16.79 31.93
CA ASP A 3 5.17 16.20 31.56
C ASP A 3 4.26 17.19 30.82
N ALA A 4 4.30 18.47 31.19
CA ALA A 4 3.54 19.53 30.52
C ALA A 4 3.95 19.76 29.06
N ASP A 5 5.23 19.59 28.72
CA ASP A 5 5.71 19.74 27.33
C ASP A 5 5.29 18.53 26.48
N GLN A 6 5.27 17.34 27.09
CA GLN A 6 4.79 16.13 26.44
C GLN A 6 3.29 16.23 26.10
N GLU A 7 2.47 16.75 27.00
CA GLU A 7 1.04 16.96 26.73
C GLU A 7 0.80 17.95 25.59
N LYS A 8 1.59 19.03 25.53
CA LYS A 8 1.53 20.01 24.43
C LYS A 8 1.90 19.39 23.09
N VAL A 9 2.97 18.58 23.03
CA VAL A 9 3.35 17.85 21.81
C VAL A 9 2.23 16.92 21.35
N ILE A 10 1.68 16.11 22.25
CA ILE A 10 0.60 15.16 21.92
C ILE A 10 -0.65 15.91 21.46
N SER A 11 -1.02 17.00 22.13
CA SER A 11 -2.18 17.84 21.76
C SER A 11 -2.01 18.47 20.39
N THR A 12 -0.80 18.93 20.07
CA THR A 12 -0.46 19.50 18.77
C THR A 12 -0.54 18.43 17.68
N LEU A 13 0.03 17.25 17.89
CA LEU A 13 -0.09 16.12 16.96
C LEU A 13 -1.55 15.69 16.75
N LYS A 14 -2.37 15.67 17.80
CA LYS A 14 -3.82 15.43 17.67
C LYS A 14 -4.52 16.49 16.81
N ALA A 15 -4.14 17.76 16.94
CA ALA A 15 -4.69 18.83 16.11
C ALA A 15 -4.30 18.66 14.63
N TYR A 16 -3.03 18.38 14.35
CA TYR A 16 -2.56 18.09 13.00
C TYR A 16 -3.22 16.84 12.41
N LEU A 17 -3.41 15.78 13.21
CA LEU A 17 -4.14 14.59 12.77
C LEU A 17 -5.57 14.92 12.34
N LYS A 18 -6.28 15.78 13.08
CA LYS A 18 -7.63 16.24 12.71
C LYS A 18 -7.63 17.06 11.42
N LEU A 19 -6.59 17.86 11.18
CA LEU A 19 -6.45 18.60 9.93
C LEU A 19 -6.17 17.64 8.75
N CYS A 20 -5.22 16.73 8.89
CA CYS A 20 -4.88 15.75 7.86
C CYS A 20 -6.02 14.79 7.53
N ALA A 21 -6.92 14.51 8.47
CA ALA A 21 -8.12 13.72 8.21
C ALA A 21 -9.03 14.37 7.15
N LYS A 22 -8.96 15.70 6.97
CA LYS A 22 -9.69 16.44 5.93
C LYS A 22 -8.84 16.52 4.66
N PRO A 23 -9.26 15.92 3.53
CA PRO A 23 -8.48 15.93 2.29
C PRO A 23 -8.07 17.34 1.80
N ASN A 24 -8.95 18.33 1.97
CA ASN A 24 -8.72 19.71 1.52
C ASN A 24 -7.56 20.41 2.23
N HIS A 25 -7.17 19.95 3.43
CA HIS A 25 -6.10 20.57 4.21
C HIS A 25 -4.72 19.95 3.92
N ARG A 26 -4.67 18.73 3.37
CA ARG A 26 -3.42 18.01 3.16
C ARG A 26 -2.47 18.73 2.19
N PRO A 27 -2.94 19.28 1.05
CA PRO A 27 -2.07 20.03 0.15
C PRO A 27 -1.48 21.29 0.78
N LEU A 28 -2.18 21.91 1.73
CA LEU A 28 -1.67 23.09 2.45
C LEU A 28 -0.53 22.70 3.39
N ILE A 29 -0.69 21.59 4.12
CA ILE A 29 0.33 21.05 5.02
C ILE A 29 1.58 20.61 4.22
N LEU A 30 1.38 19.99 3.07
CA LEU A 30 2.48 19.52 2.21
C LEU A 30 3.28 20.65 1.56
N LYS A 31 2.75 21.87 1.50
CA LYS A 31 3.49 23.06 1.01
C LYS A 31 4.41 23.65 2.06
N ASP A 32 4.15 23.41 3.34
CA ASP A 32 4.94 23.92 4.44
C ASP A 32 6.15 22.99 4.68
N GLN A 33 7.35 23.45 4.34
CA GLN A 33 8.55 22.63 4.54
C GLN A 33 8.95 22.53 6.02
N THR A 34 8.62 23.55 6.83
CA THR A 34 8.93 23.57 8.25
C THR A 34 8.17 22.46 8.97
N ILE A 35 6.86 22.31 8.72
CA ILE A 35 6.08 21.23 9.32
C ILE A 35 6.58 19.85 8.88
N LEU A 36 6.99 19.69 7.61
CA LEU A 36 7.53 18.41 7.13
C LEU A 36 8.84 18.03 7.82
N HIS A 37 9.73 19.00 8.05
CA HIS A 37 10.95 18.77 8.82
C HIS A 37 10.69 18.47 10.30
N VAL A 38 9.69 19.10 10.91
CA VAL A 38 9.25 18.78 12.29
C VAL A 38 8.64 17.37 12.36
N LEU A 39 7.82 16.97 11.39
CA LEU A 39 7.30 15.60 11.33
C LEU A 39 8.43 14.58 11.12
N LYS A 40 9.45 14.92 10.33
CA LYS A 40 10.65 14.09 10.14
C LYS A 40 11.41 13.90 11.46
N SER A 41 11.63 14.96 12.24
CA SER A 41 12.39 14.85 13.50
C SER A 41 11.66 13.99 14.54
N PHE A 42 10.32 13.98 14.55
CA PHE A 42 9.57 13.08 15.42
C PHE A 42 9.73 11.59 15.12
N LEU A 43 10.28 11.20 13.96
CA LEU A 43 10.60 9.79 13.68
C LEU A 43 11.72 9.24 14.58
N GLU A 44 12.50 10.13 15.19
CA GLU A 44 13.55 9.76 16.15
C GLU A 44 12.98 9.55 17.57
N ASP A 45 11.72 9.91 17.82
CA ASP A 45 11.06 9.75 19.13
C ASP A 45 10.79 8.27 19.44
N ASP A 46 11.02 7.86 20.69
CA ASP A 46 10.82 6.49 21.16
C ASP A 46 9.45 6.27 21.82
N ARG A 47 8.68 7.34 22.04
CA ARG A 47 7.37 7.23 22.70
C ARG A 47 6.33 6.71 21.72
N VAL A 48 5.76 5.55 22.06
CA VAL A 48 4.70 4.88 21.29
C VAL A 48 3.53 5.82 20.97
N VAL A 49 3.14 6.68 21.92
CA VAL A 49 2.02 7.62 21.75
C VAL A 49 2.32 8.65 20.66
N VAL A 50 3.52 9.24 20.66
CA VAL A 50 3.96 10.21 19.64
C VAL A 50 3.99 9.56 18.27
N MET A 51 4.64 8.39 18.18
CA MET A 51 4.74 7.62 16.94
C MET A 51 3.38 7.19 16.39
N THR A 52 2.43 6.83 17.26
CA THR A 52 1.07 6.48 16.84
C THR A 52 0.38 7.63 16.11
N TYR A 53 0.51 8.87 16.60
CA TYR A 53 -0.08 10.03 15.93
C TYR A 53 0.71 10.42 14.68
N LEU A 54 2.03 10.43 14.76
CA LEU A 54 2.91 10.77 13.65
C LEU A 54 2.67 9.87 12.44
N VAL A 55 2.68 8.55 12.65
CA VAL A 55 2.50 7.56 11.57
C VAL A 55 1.11 7.70 10.93
N LYS A 56 0.07 8.00 11.72
CA LYS A 56 -1.26 8.31 11.18
C LYS A 56 -1.29 9.59 10.35
N ILE A 57 -0.60 10.64 10.78
CA ILE A 57 -0.43 11.88 9.99
C ILE A 57 0.24 11.57 8.66
N LEU A 58 1.38 10.88 8.69
CA LEU A 58 2.13 10.51 7.48
C LEU A 58 1.35 9.58 6.55
N LEU A 59 0.48 8.71 7.08
CA LEU A 59 -0.44 7.89 6.28
C LEU A 59 -1.48 8.73 5.53
N TYR A 60 -2.00 9.80 6.14
CA TYR A 60 -2.92 10.73 5.46
C TYR A 60 -2.19 11.55 4.40
N LEU A 61 -1.00 12.04 4.73
CA LEU A 61 -0.19 12.85 3.82
C LEU A 61 0.40 12.04 2.66
N SER A 62 0.48 10.71 2.77
CA SER A 62 0.94 9.82 1.69
C SER A 62 -0.20 9.08 0.98
N GLU A 63 -1.46 9.43 1.23
CA GLU A 63 -2.60 8.67 0.68
C GLU A 63 -2.65 8.70 -0.85
N ASN A 64 -2.32 9.85 -1.45
CA ASN A 64 -2.26 10.04 -2.90
C ASN A 64 -0.83 9.95 -3.43
N ALA A 65 -0.68 9.56 -4.70
CA ALA A 65 0.65 9.41 -5.32
C ALA A 65 1.41 10.74 -5.44
N GLU A 66 0.72 11.83 -5.77
CA GLU A 66 1.33 13.17 -5.87
C GLU A 66 1.79 13.67 -4.49
N ASP A 67 0.94 13.51 -3.48
CA ASP A 67 1.26 13.89 -2.11
C ASP A 67 2.44 13.06 -1.55
N ALA A 68 2.45 11.76 -1.85
CA ALA A 68 3.57 10.88 -1.52
C ALA A 68 4.86 11.27 -2.23
N LEU A 69 4.78 11.78 -3.47
CA LEU A 69 5.96 12.29 -4.18
C LEU A 69 6.54 13.52 -3.46
N VAL A 70 5.70 14.46 -3.03
CA VAL A 70 6.15 15.63 -2.25
C VAL A 70 6.87 15.19 -0.97
N LEU A 71 6.29 14.24 -0.22
CA LEU A 71 6.93 13.67 0.97
C LEU A 71 8.25 12.98 0.64
N SER A 72 8.33 12.25 -0.47
CA SER A 72 9.54 11.52 -0.86
C SER A 72 10.71 12.44 -1.21
N ASN A 73 10.43 13.71 -1.52
CA ASN A 73 11.44 14.74 -1.76
C ASN A 73 11.96 15.39 -0.48
N VAL A 74 11.35 15.09 0.68
CA VAL A 74 11.86 15.58 1.98
C VAL A 74 13.13 14.81 2.33
N GLU A 75 14.25 15.52 2.35
CA GLU A 75 15.57 14.92 2.56
C GLU A 75 15.65 14.18 3.90
N GLY A 76 16.12 12.92 3.84
CA GLY A 76 16.29 12.04 4.98
C GLY A 76 15.01 11.41 5.53
N LEU A 77 13.82 11.73 4.98
CA LEU A 77 12.56 11.19 5.50
C LEU A 77 12.47 9.67 5.34
N GLU A 78 12.84 9.13 4.18
CA GLU A 78 12.82 7.67 3.93
C GLU A 78 13.80 6.92 4.83
N GLY A 79 15.00 7.48 5.03
CA GLY A 79 16.01 6.92 5.94
C GLY A 79 15.50 6.87 7.36
N ASN A 80 14.91 7.96 7.87
CA ASN A 80 14.35 8.02 9.21
C ASN A 80 13.15 7.08 9.39
N LEU A 81 12.30 6.91 8.37
CA LEU A 81 11.21 5.94 8.39
C LEU A 81 11.74 4.51 8.46
N SER A 82 12.78 4.19 7.69
CA SER A 82 13.41 2.87 7.70
C SER A 82 14.05 2.59 9.06
N ALA A 83 14.78 3.56 9.62
CA ALA A 83 15.34 3.44 10.96
C ALA A 83 14.26 3.29 12.05
N ALA A 84 13.14 4.03 11.95
CA ALA A 84 12.03 3.91 12.89
C ALA A 84 11.30 2.55 12.79
N ALA A 85 11.35 1.87 11.64
CA ALA A 85 10.78 0.54 11.48
C ALA A 85 11.57 -0.56 12.20
N GLU A 86 12.88 -0.34 12.41
CA GLU A 86 13.77 -1.26 13.14
C GLU A 86 13.65 -1.13 14.67
N LYS A 87 12.97 -0.08 15.16
CA LYS A 87 12.72 0.12 16.59
C LYS A 87 11.66 -0.86 17.11
N SER A 88 11.71 -1.15 18.41
CA SER A 88 10.79 -2.05 19.12
C SER A 88 9.39 -1.45 19.35
N PHE A 89 8.74 -0.97 18.29
CA PHE A 89 7.35 -0.50 18.34
C PHE A 89 6.34 -1.64 18.21
N PRO A 90 5.10 -1.44 18.66
CA PRO A 90 3.99 -2.33 18.36
C PRO A 90 3.89 -2.67 16.85
N PRO A 91 3.57 -3.92 16.48
CA PRO A 91 3.59 -4.37 15.08
C PRO A 91 2.71 -3.54 14.14
N ASN A 92 1.61 -2.98 14.64
CA ASN A 92 0.72 -2.11 13.86
C ASN A 92 1.38 -0.77 13.47
N ILE A 93 2.27 -0.21 14.30
CA ILE A 93 3.01 1.00 13.99
C ILE A 93 4.06 0.69 12.92
N VAL A 94 4.85 -0.37 13.12
CA VAL A 94 5.86 -0.83 12.15
C VAL A 94 5.22 -1.12 10.79
N TYR A 95 4.11 -1.86 10.77
CA TYR A 95 3.35 -2.13 9.55
C TYR A 95 2.94 -0.85 8.81
N ASN A 96 2.46 0.15 9.53
CA ASN A 96 2.08 1.43 8.93
C ASN A 96 3.29 2.24 8.43
N ILE A 97 4.43 2.19 9.12
CA ILE A 97 5.69 2.78 8.63
C ILE A 97 6.08 2.15 7.29
N LEU A 98 6.04 0.82 7.19
CA LEU A 98 6.37 0.09 5.95
C LEU A 98 5.41 0.44 4.80
N ILE A 99 4.12 0.67 5.09
CA ILE A 99 3.17 1.19 4.10
C ILE A 99 3.62 2.56 3.58
N ILE A 100 4.02 3.47 4.46
CA ILE A 100 4.48 4.81 4.07
C ILE A 100 5.71 4.68 3.17
N VAL A 101 6.75 3.94 3.61
CA VAL A 101 7.97 3.69 2.81
C VAL A 101 7.63 3.13 1.43
N SER A 102 6.74 2.15 1.36
CA SER A 102 6.29 1.56 0.09
C SER A 102 5.61 2.59 -0.83
N ARG A 103 4.79 3.50 -0.28
CA ARG A 103 4.13 4.57 -1.03
C ARG A 103 5.13 5.58 -1.57
N LEU A 104 6.12 5.99 -0.76
CA LEU A 104 7.17 6.93 -1.18
C LEU A 104 7.99 6.36 -2.34
N LYS A 105 8.49 5.12 -2.20
CA LYS A 105 9.23 4.43 -3.28
C LYS A 105 8.40 4.28 -4.55
N SER A 106 7.15 3.87 -4.40
CA SER A 106 6.23 3.72 -5.55
C SER A 106 5.96 5.04 -6.27
N ALA A 107 6.00 6.17 -5.56
CA ALA A 107 5.83 7.49 -6.16
C ALA A 107 7.07 7.90 -6.96
N GLN A 108 8.27 7.70 -6.39
CA GLN A 108 9.55 7.96 -7.06
C GLN A 108 9.72 7.08 -8.31
N ASP A 109 9.46 5.78 -8.20
CA ASP A 109 9.59 4.83 -9.32
C ASP A 109 8.71 5.19 -10.52
N LYS A 110 7.50 5.71 -10.28
CA LYS A 110 6.61 6.17 -11.35
C LYS A 110 7.20 7.34 -12.11
N VAL A 111 7.82 8.29 -11.42
CA VAL A 111 8.47 9.44 -12.05
C VAL A 111 9.68 9.00 -12.87
N LEU A 112 10.49 8.08 -12.33
CA LEU A 112 11.64 7.52 -13.03
C LEU A 112 11.23 6.75 -14.29
N ARG A 113 10.14 5.98 -14.23
CA ARG A 113 9.59 5.27 -15.40
C ARG A 113 9.00 6.23 -16.43
N ASN A 114 8.28 7.27 -16.01
CA ASN A 114 7.72 8.26 -16.94
C ASN A 114 8.79 9.13 -17.61
N LYS A 115 9.98 9.26 -17.01
CA LYS A 115 11.14 9.91 -17.64
C LYS A 115 11.88 9.01 -18.64
N ARG A 116 11.65 7.69 -18.61
CA ARG A 116 12.22 6.73 -19.54
C ARG A 116 11.18 6.42 -20.64
N ILE A 117 11.41 6.97 -21.83
CA ILE A 117 10.89 6.62 -23.18
C ILE A 117 9.81 7.59 -23.74
N PRO A 118 10.09 8.23 -24.91
CA PRO A 118 9.65 7.63 -26.17
C PRO A 118 10.69 7.39 -27.30
N ASP A 119 12.00 7.27 -27.04
CA ASP A 119 12.99 7.02 -28.13
C ASP A 119 14.02 5.90 -27.83
N ASP A 120 13.59 4.65 -27.60
CA ASP A 120 14.51 3.52 -27.79
C ASP A 120 13.78 2.28 -28.32
N PRO A 121 14.30 1.59 -29.36
CA PRO A 121 13.68 0.39 -29.90
C PRO A 121 13.84 -0.80 -28.93
N PRO A 122 12.94 -1.81 -29.02
CA PRO A 122 12.93 -2.93 -28.08
C PRO A 122 14.23 -3.74 -28.18
N PRO A 123 14.87 -4.12 -27.05
CA PRO A 123 16.03 -4.99 -27.12
C PRO A 123 15.58 -6.39 -27.57
N ALA A 124 16.32 -6.95 -28.52
CA ALA A 124 16.18 -8.30 -29.05
C ALA A 124 16.34 -9.37 -27.95
N PRO A 125 15.76 -10.57 -28.12
CA PRO A 125 15.86 -11.65 -27.15
C PRO A 125 17.24 -12.30 -27.27
N SER A 126 18.15 -11.96 -26.36
CA SER A 126 19.44 -12.66 -26.23
C SER A 126 19.27 -13.80 -25.23
N GLY A 127 19.60 -14.99 -25.71
CA GLY A 127 19.35 -16.27 -25.06
C GLY A 127 20.29 -16.62 -23.91
N ASP A 128 19.86 -17.67 -23.23
CA ASP A 128 20.60 -18.61 -22.38
C ASP A 128 21.40 -18.04 -21.21
N SER A 129 20.70 -17.96 -20.07
CA SER A 129 21.19 -18.60 -18.85
C SER A 129 20.00 -18.98 -17.95
N CYS A 130 19.88 -20.28 -17.77
CA CYS A 130 18.90 -20.98 -16.96
C CYS A 130 19.15 -20.74 -15.45
N VAL A 131 18.42 -19.78 -14.86
CA VAL A 131 18.08 -19.78 -13.42
C VAL A 131 16.68 -19.17 -13.29
N GLY A 132 15.75 -19.90 -12.67
CA GLY A 132 14.32 -19.57 -12.60
C GLY A 132 14.03 -18.19 -11.99
N GLY A 133 13.81 -17.21 -12.86
CA GLY A 133 13.39 -15.85 -12.51
C GLY A 133 11.90 -15.68 -12.79
N GLY A 134 11.06 -15.92 -11.79
CA GLY A 134 9.68 -15.46 -11.81
C GLY A 134 9.67 -13.94 -11.94
N GLY A 135 9.14 -13.44 -13.05
CA GLY A 135 8.99 -12.01 -13.31
C GLY A 135 8.33 -11.34 -12.12
N THR A 136 9.10 -10.50 -11.42
CA THR A 136 8.62 -9.75 -10.27
C THR A 136 7.72 -8.63 -10.77
N ILE A 137 6.44 -8.97 -10.99
CA ILE A 137 5.37 -7.98 -10.86
C ILE A 137 5.61 -7.32 -9.50
N PRO A 138 5.90 -6.00 -9.43
CA PRO A 138 6.15 -5.35 -8.15
C PRO A 138 4.88 -5.53 -7.31
N ARG A 139 4.99 -6.32 -6.23
CA ARG A 139 3.92 -6.53 -5.26
C ARG A 139 3.61 -5.17 -4.65
N LYS A 140 2.60 -4.50 -5.21
CA LYS A 140 2.04 -3.28 -4.63
C LYS A 140 1.46 -3.66 -3.28
N PHE A 141 2.03 -3.12 -2.20
CA PHE A 141 1.38 -3.16 -0.91
C PHE A 141 0.07 -2.38 -1.00
N VAL A 142 -1.06 -3.10 -1.01
CA VAL A 142 -2.38 -2.50 -1.16
C VAL A 142 -2.81 -1.93 0.19
N SER A 143 -2.51 -0.65 0.39
CA SER A 143 -2.96 0.14 1.54
C SER A 143 -4.45 0.54 1.51
N ARG A 144 -5.19 0.11 0.48
CA ARG A 144 -6.64 0.37 0.37
C ARG A 144 -7.42 -0.65 1.21
N LYS A 145 -8.46 -0.18 1.92
CA LYS A 145 -9.54 -1.05 2.43
C LYS A 145 -9.91 -2.03 1.32
N SER A 146 -9.71 -3.32 1.56
CA SER A 146 -9.96 -4.38 0.60
C SER A 146 -11.19 -5.15 1.03
N LYS A 147 -12.01 -5.59 0.07
CA LYS A 147 -13.07 -6.56 0.34
C LYS A 147 -12.65 -7.94 -0.12
N GLN A 148 -13.25 -8.95 0.48
CA GLN A 148 -13.09 -10.34 0.08
C GLN A 148 -14.39 -10.79 -0.57
N LEU A 149 -14.27 -11.43 -1.73
CA LEU A 149 -15.37 -12.13 -2.38
C LEU A 149 -15.07 -13.62 -2.26
N ILE A 150 -16.01 -14.37 -1.69
CA ILE A 150 -15.87 -15.80 -1.48
C ILE A 150 -16.82 -16.49 -2.45
N TYR A 151 -16.26 -17.39 -3.26
CA TYR A 151 -16.97 -18.17 -4.25
C TYR A 151 -16.87 -19.64 -3.89
N GLU A 152 -18.01 -20.34 -3.84
CA GLU A 152 -18.08 -21.77 -3.55
C GLU A 152 -18.39 -22.55 -4.83
N PHE A 153 -17.55 -23.54 -5.13
CA PHE A 153 -17.65 -24.36 -6.33
C PHE A 153 -18.09 -25.77 -5.95
N ASP A 154 -18.98 -26.35 -6.75
CA ASP A 154 -19.35 -27.76 -6.58
C ASP A 154 -18.13 -28.67 -6.87
N GLU A 155 -17.34 -28.36 -7.90
CA GLU A 155 -16.08 -29.06 -8.23
C GLU A 155 -15.00 -28.09 -8.72
N LEU A 156 -13.76 -28.24 -8.22
CA LEU A 156 -12.64 -27.34 -8.51
C LEU A 156 -11.36 -28.09 -8.92
N TRP A 157 -11.27 -28.48 -10.18
CA TRP A 157 -10.10 -29.21 -10.73
C TRP A 157 -8.90 -28.27 -10.98
N GLU A 158 -7.68 -28.80 -11.01
CA GLU A 158 -6.44 -28.00 -11.16
C GLU A 158 -6.41 -27.16 -12.45
N GLU A 159 -6.90 -27.70 -13.56
CA GLU A 159 -7.00 -26.97 -14.83
C GLU A 159 -7.95 -25.77 -14.73
N LEU A 160 -9.07 -25.95 -14.01
CA LEU A 160 -10.04 -24.90 -13.75
C LEU A 160 -9.47 -23.85 -12.80
N LYS A 161 -8.73 -24.26 -11.75
CA LYS A 161 -8.03 -23.34 -10.84
C LYS A 161 -7.06 -22.43 -11.61
N ASN A 162 -6.23 -23.02 -12.46
CA ASN A 162 -5.24 -22.30 -13.25
C ASN A 162 -5.88 -21.30 -14.22
N GLU A 163 -6.98 -21.68 -14.86
CA GLU A 163 -7.71 -20.78 -15.76
C GLU A 163 -8.41 -19.65 -14.99
N ILE A 164 -9.01 -19.96 -13.83
CA ILE A 164 -9.60 -18.96 -12.93
C ILE A 164 -8.54 -17.97 -12.47
N GLU A 165 -7.40 -18.46 -11.98
CA GLU A 165 -6.30 -17.63 -11.48
C GLU A 165 -5.79 -16.69 -12.57
N ARG A 166 -5.53 -17.22 -13.77
CA ARG A 166 -5.07 -16.44 -14.93
C ARG A 166 -6.05 -15.32 -15.28
N ARG A 167 -7.35 -15.63 -15.35
CA ARG A 167 -8.38 -14.64 -15.73
C ARG A 167 -8.66 -13.61 -14.63
N VAL A 168 -8.64 -14.03 -13.37
CA VAL A 168 -8.92 -13.18 -12.20
C VAL A 168 -7.76 -12.21 -11.96
N LEU A 169 -6.51 -12.69 -12.02
CA LEU A 169 -5.33 -11.83 -11.87
C LEU A 169 -5.17 -10.83 -13.02
N ALA A 170 -5.68 -11.13 -14.21
CA ALA A 170 -5.71 -10.20 -15.33
C ALA A 170 -6.67 -9.00 -15.11
N LYS A 171 -7.59 -9.08 -14.15
CA LYS A 171 -8.56 -8.00 -13.89
C LYS A 171 -7.96 -6.88 -13.02
N LYS A 172 -8.07 -5.66 -13.51
CA LYS A 172 -7.63 -4.45 -12.80
C LYS A 172 -8.44 -4.26 -11.51
N GLY A 173 -7.76 -4.31 -10.37
CA GLY A 173 -8.38 -4.14 -9.04
C GLY A 173 -8.48 -5.43 -8.22
N VAL A 174 -8.14 -6.58 -8.81
CA VAL A 174 -7.87 -7.82 -8.07
C VAL A 174 -6.48 -7.74 -7.45
N ILE A 175 -6.38 -8.17 -6.19
CA ILE A 175 -5.16 -8.10 -5.37
C ILE A 175 -4.54 -9.49 -5.25
N SER A 176 -5.35 -10.49 -4.92
CA SER A 176 -4.92 -11.87 -4.76
C SER A 176 -6.11 -12.81 -4.90
N ILE A 177 -5.84 -14.07 -5.23
CA ILE A 177 -6.78 -15.17 -5.19
C ILE A 177 -6.17 -16.30 -4.35
N TYR A 178 -6.99 -16.95 -3.53
CA TYR A 178 -6.62 -18.11 -2.74
C TYR A 178 -7.66 -19.20 -2.94
N PHE A 179 -7.20 -20.43 -3.15
CA PHE A 179 -8.07 -21.60 -3.26
C PHE A 179 -7.96 -22.47 -2.02
N SER A 180 -9.11 -22.74 -1.40
CA SER A 180 -9.26 -23.74 -0.35
C SER A 180 -9.77 -25.03 -0.98
N THR A 181 -8.85 -25.95 -1.27
CA THR A 181 -9.16 -27.30 -1.75
C THR A 181 -10.12 -28.09 -0.86
N PRO A 182 -10.03 -28.08 0.50
CA PRO A 182 -10.93 -28.88 1.33
C PRO A 182 -12.40 -28.41 1.31
N THR A 183 -12.66 -27.19 0.83
CA THR A 183 -14.01 -26.61 0.78
C THR A 183 -14.40 -26.17 -0.63
N ASN A 184 -13.60 -26.47 -1.66
CA ASN A 184 -13.76 -25.97 -3.03
C ASN A 184 -14.09 -24.46 -3.09
N ARG A 185 -13.44 -23.65 -2.26
CA ARG A 185 -13.68 -22.20 -2.18
C ARG A 185 -12.57 -21.40 -2.83
N ALA A 186 -12.94 -20.38 -3.60
CA ALA A 186 -12.02 -19.35 -4.06
C ALA A 186 -12.28 -18.04 -3.31
N THR A 187 -11.28 -17.56 -2.60
CA THR A 187 -11.31 -16.26 -1.92
C THR A 187 -10.55 -15.26 -2.77
N ILE A 188 -11.27 -14.30 -3.35
CA ILE A 188 -10.71 -13.24 -4.18
C ILE A 188 -10.65 -11.97 -3.37
N ARG A 189 -9.46 -11.41 -3.19
CA ARG A 189 -9.26 -10.12 -2.55
C ARG A 189 -9.27 -9.02 -3.60
N THR A 190 -10.14 -8.03 -3.46
CA THR A 190 -10.25 -6.92 -4.42
C THR A 190 -10.26 -5.56 -3.73
N VAL A 191 -10.00 -4.51 -4.49
CA VAL A 191 -10.32 -3.14 -4.06
C VAL A 191 -11.84 -2.93 -3.99
N LEU A 192 -12.31 -2.02 -3.15
CA LEU A 192 -13.75 -1.80 -2.88
C LEU A 192 -14.58 -1.48 -4.14
N THR A 193 -13.96 -0.88 -5.16
CA THR A 193 -14.62 -0.46 -6.40
C THR A 193 -14.91 -1.58 -7.39
N VAL A 194 -14.37 -2.80 -7.17
CA VAL A 194 -14.63 -3.95 -8.06
C VAL A 194 -15.94 -4.58 -7.64
N ASP A 195 -16.96 -4.51 -8.49
CA ASP A 195 -18.28 -5.07 -8.18
C ASP A 195 -18.35 -6.58 -8.44
N ALA A 196 -19.14 -7.32 -7.65
CA ALA A 196 -19.23 -8.79 -7.73
C ALA A 196 -19.76 -9.28 -9.09
N LYS A 197 -20.55 -8.44 -9.78
CA LYS A 197 -21.11 -8.72 -11.10
C LYS A 197 -20.06 -8.92 -12.19
N VAL A 198 -18.88 -8.33 -12.07
CA VAL A 198 -17.77 -8.51 -13.05
C VAL A 198 -17.18 -9.91 -12.95
N SER A 199 -17.26 -10.53 -11.78
CA SER A 199 -16.78 -11.89 -11.51
C SER A 199 -17.82 -12.94 -11.90
N GLN A 200 -19.12 -12.66 -11.86
CA GLN A 200 -20.16 -13.64 -12.25
C GLN A 200 -20.01 -14.15 -13.70
N TYR A 201 -19.57 -13.30 -14.64
CA TYR A 201 -19.29 -13.72 -16.03
C TYR A 201 -18.08 -14.67 -16.15
N LEU A 202 -17.19 -14.71 -15.14
CA LEU A 202 -16.03 -15.60 -15.10
C LEU A 202 -16.36 -16.98 -14.53
N PHE A 203 -17.48 -17.12 -13.82
CA PHE A 203 -17.80 -18.29 -13.00
C PHE A 203 -19.20 -18.83 -13.31
N VAL A 204 -19.34 -19.45 -14.48
CA VAL A 204 -20.61 -20.02 -15.00
C VAL A 204 -21.16 -21.19 -14.15
N ARG A 205 -20.42 -21.66 -13.13
CA ARG A 205 -20.79 -22.82 -12.28
C ARG A 205 -20.66 -22.57 -10.77
N CYS A 206 -20.73 -21.32 -10.31
CA CYS A 206 -20.51 -20.99 -8.90
C CYS A 206 -21.81 -20.64 -8.17
N LYS A 207 -21.94 -21.06 -6.91
CA LYS A 207 -22.99 -20.60 -5.99
C LYS A 207 -22.46 -19.39 -5.23
N ASP A 208 -23.17 -18.28 -5.30
CA ASP A 208 -22.81 -17.05 -4.58
C ASP A 208 -23.06 -17.24 -3.07
N VAL A 209 -22.00 -17.12 -2.27
CA VAL A 209 -22.10 -17.05 -0.80
C VAL A 209 -21.63 -15.66 -0.38
N ALA A 210 -22.59 -14.73 -0.24
CA ALA A 210 -22.31 -13.39 0.24
C ALA A 210 -22.18 -13.39 1.76
N VAL A 211 -21.06 -12.86 2.27
CA VAL A 211 -20.85 -12.48 3.68
C VAL A 211 -20.34 -11.06 3.73
#